data_AF-A0A2G0Q032-F1
#
_entry.id   AF-A0A2G0Q032-F1
#
_cell.length_a   1.000
_cell.length_b   1.000
_cell.length_c   1.000
_cell.angle_alpha   90.00
_cell.angle_beta   90.00
_cell.angle_gamma   90.00
#
_symmetry.space_group_name_H-M   'P 1'
#
loop_
_entity.id
_entity.type
_entity.pdbx_description
1 polymer ?
#
loop_
_entity_poly.entity_id
_entity_poly.type
_entity_poly.pdbx_seq_one_letter_code
_entity_poly.pdbx_strand_id
1 'polypeptide(L)'
;MYSVYVEANIAVESLMESLVAQRINFIARMATSCECNHAEDKELALVWIAELSAPYEKRFNSYQSKLEDELLENEVHNNKMLRDSGLIEE
;
A
#
# COMPACT_ATOMS: atom_id res chain seq x y z
N MET A 1 13.02 -16.27 21.65
CA MET A 1 13.90 -16.52 20.49
C MET A 1 13.12 -16.51 19.18
N TYR A 2 12.06 -17.32 19.00
CA TYR A 2 11.21 -17.29 17.79
C TYR A 2 10.59 -15.92 17.46
N SER A 3 10.11 -15.14 18.45
CA SER A 3 9.52 -13.80 18.22
C SER A 3 10.49 -12.81 17.54
N VAL A 4 11.76 -12.82 17.98
CA VAL A 4 12.79 -11.89 17.46
C VAL A 4 13.12 -12.18 16.00
N TYR A 5 13.10 -13.46 15.58
CA TYR A 5 13.30 -13.83 14.16
C TYR A 5 12.12 -13.41 13.29
N VAL A 6 10.90 -13.50 13.81
CA VAL A 6 9.69 -13.06 13.10
C VAL A 6 9.70 -11.55 12.92
N GLU A 7 10.00 -10.79 13.98
CA GLU A 7 10.13 -9.34 13.93
C GLU A 7 11.24 -8.88 12.96
N ALA A 8 12.40 -9.54 12.99
CA ALA A 8 13.50 -9.25 12.06
C ALA A 8 13.10 -9.52 10.60
N ASN A 9 12.38 -10.62 10.34
CA ASN A 9 11.91 -10.94 8.98
C ASN A 9 10.87 -9.92 8.49
N ILE A 10 9.93 -9.50 9.33
CA ILE A 10 8.94 -8.46 8.99
C ILE A 10 9.65 -7.14 8.67
N ALA A 11 10.67 -6.76 9.47
CA ALA A 11 11.44 -5.55 9.23
C ALA A 11 12.20 -5.61 7.89
N VAL A 12 12.79 -6.76 7.56
CA VAL A 12 13.49 -6.98 6.28
C VAL A 12 12.52 -6.90 5.10
N GLU A 13 11.32 -7.49 5.22
CA GLU A 13 10.29 -7.36 4.19
C GLU A 13 9.94 -5.89 3.98
N SER A 14 9.57 -5.16 5.04
CA SER A 14 9.23 -3.73 4.97
C SER A 14 10.33 -2.86 4.35
N LEU A 15 11.60 -3.13 4.70
CA LEU A 15 12.76 -2.46 4.11
C LEU A 15 12.86 -2.72 2.60
N MET A 16 12.64 -3.95 2.17
CA MET A 16 12.64 -4.31 0.75
C MET A 16 11.48 -3.65 -0.01
N GLU A 17 10.28 -3.57 0.56
CA GLU A 17 9.16 -2.87 -0.06
C GLU A 17 9.47 -1.36 -0.22
N SER A 18 10.06 -0.74 0.81
CA SER A 18 10.48 0.66 0.76
C SER A 18 11.51 0.92 -0.35
N LEU A 19 12.49 0.02 -0.50
CA LEU A 19 13.51 0.14 -1.55
C LEU A 19 12.89 0.05 -2.95
N VAL A 20 11.95 -0.87 -3.16
CA VAL A 20 11.26 -1.00 -4.46
C VAL A 20 10.40 0.23 -4.74
N ALA A 21 9.69 0.76 -3.75
CA ALA A 21 8.92 1.99 -3.90
C ALA A 21 9.80 3.19 -4.29
N GLN A 22 10.98 3.33 -3.66
CA GLN A 22 11.95 4.37 -4.03
C GLN A 22 12.44 4.23 -5.48
N ARG A 23 12.70 3.00 -5.93
CA ARG A 23 13.09 2.74 -7.34
C ARG A 23 11.97 3.11 -8.32
N ILE A 24 10.74 2.70 -8.04
CA ILE A 24 9.58 3.05 -8.88
C ILE A 24 9.45 4.57 -8.98
N ASN A 25 9.51 5.28 -7.84
CA ASN A 25 9.42 6.73 -7.81
C ASN A 25 10.54 7.39 -8.64
N PHE A 26 11.77 6.88 -8.54
CA PHE A 26 12.89 7.39 -9.32
C PHE A 26 12.66 7.20 -10.82
N ILE A 27 12.28 5.99 -11.27
CA ILE A 27 12.01 5.69 -12.67
C ILE A 27 10.87 6.55 -13.21
N ALA A 28 9.77 6.69 -12.46
CA ALA A 28 8.64 7.53 -12.84
C ALA A 28 9.07 8.98 -13.06
N ARG A 29 9.86 9.53 -12.14
CA ARG A 29 10.39 10.91 -12.27
C ARG A 29 11.27 11.07 -13.50
N MET A 30 12.16 10.12 -13.79
CA MET A 30 12.97 10.16 -15.01
C MET A 30 12.13 10.03 -16.28
N ALA A 31 11.12 9.16 -16.31
CA ALA A 31 10.26 8.97 -17.47
C ALA A 31 9.41 10.22 -17.78
N THR A 32 9.03 10.97 -16.73
CA THR A 32 8.30 12.23 -16.84
C THR A 32 9.19 13.45 -17.09
N SER A 33 10.50 13.33 -16.89
CA SER A 33 11.41 14.46 -17.10
C SER A 33 11.65 14.69 -18.59
N CYS A 34 12.07 15.91 -18.93
CA CYS A 34 12.47 16.26 -20.29
C CYS A 34 13.80 15.62 -20.72
N GLU A 35 14.42 14.78 -19.88
CA GLU A 35 15.64 14.05 -20.22
C GLU A 35 15.32 12.72 -20.93
N CYS A 36 14.16 12.11 -20.63
CA CYS A 36 13.67 10.93 -21.32
C CYS A 36 12.82 11.38 -22.53
N ASN A 37 13.43 11.51 -23.70
CA ASN A 37 12.76 12.10 -24.88
C ASN A 37 12.32 11.09 -25.94
N HIS A 38 12.86 9.87 -25.93
CA HIS A 38 12.44 8.84 -26.87
C HIS A 38 11.18 8.15 -26.36
N ALA A 39 10.21 7.94 -27.25
CA ALA A 39 8.97 7.25 -26.91
C ALA A 39 9.22 5.82 -26.41
N GLU A 40 10.20 5.13 -27.00
CA GLU A 40 10.62 3.77 -26.62
C GLU A 40 11.16 3.71 -25.18
N ASP A 41 11.98 4.69 -24.78
CA ASP A 41 12.52 4.78 -23.42
C ASP A 41 11.39 4.98 -22.38
N LYS A 42 10.35 5.74 -22.74
CA LYS A 42 9.17 5.95 -21.88
C LYS A 42 8.33 4.70 -21.76
N GLU A 43 8.11 3.99 -22.86
CA GLU A 43 7.37 2.73 -22.85
C GLU A 43 8.09 1.67 -22.02
N LEU A 44 9.41 1.55 -22.17
CA LEU A 44 10.24 0.67 -21.36
C LEU A 44 10.17 1.03 -19.86
N ALA A 45 10.20 2.32 -19.52
CA ALA A 45 10.05 2.77 -18.14
C ALA A 45 8.68 2.40 -17.55
N LEU A 46 7.60 2.50 -18.33
CA LEU A 46 6.26 2.08 -17.91
C LEU A 46 6.19 0.57 -17.67
N VAL A 47 6.80 -0.23 -18.53
CA VAL A 47 6.89 -1.70 -18.35
C VAL A 47 7.62 -2.03 -17.04
N TRP A 48 8.76 -1.41 -16.76
CA TRP A 48 9.49 -1.65 -15.51
C TRP A 48 8.72 -1.22 -14.26
N ILE A 49 7.99 -0.10 -14.33
CA ILE A 49 7.12 0.32 -13.22
C ILE A 49 6.05 -0.75 -12.96
N ALA A 50 5.42 -1.29 -14.01
CA ALA A 50 4.41 -2.33 -13.88
C ALA A 50 4.99 -3.65 -13.35
N GLU A 51 6.15 -4.07 -13.83
CA GLU A 51 6.82 -5.29 -13.35
C GLU A 51 7.25 -5.17 -11.88
N LEU A 52 7.77 -4.01 -11.48
CA LEU A 52 8.17 -3.74 -10.10
C LEU A 52 6.97 -3.62 -9.15
N SER A 53 5.80 -3.18 -9.63
CA SER A 53 4.60 -3.04 -8.81
C SER A 53 3.75 -4.32 -8.71
N ALA A 54 3.79 -5.19 -9.72
CA ALA A 54 2.96 -6.41 -9.80
C ALA A 54 3.02 -7.32 -8.56
N PRO A 55 4.19 -7.58 -7.92
CA PRO A 55 4.25 -8.39 -6.71
C PRO A 55 3.52 -7.76 -5.50
N TYR A 56 3.38 -6.44 -5.49
CA TYR A 56 2.83 -5.67 -4.37
C TYR A 56 1.33 -5.38 -4.52
N GLU A 57 0.76 -5.56 -5.72
CA GLU A 57 -0.66 -5.31 -6.01
C GLU A 57 -1.59 -6.18 -5.14
N LYS A 58 -1.25 -7.46 -4.95
CA LYS A 58 -2.03 -8.38 -4.09
C LYS A 58 -1.96 -8.03 -2.60
N ARG A 59 -0.81 -7.54 -2.14
CA ARG A 59 -0.63 -7.10 -0.75
C ARG A 59 -1.40 -5.81 -0.51
N PHE A 60 -1.35 -4.86 -1.45
CA PHE A 60 -2.08 -3.60 -1.35
C PHE A 60 -3.59 -3.82 -1.19
N ASN A 61 -4.18 -4.70 -2.01
CA ASN A 61 -5.60 -5.05 -1.88
C ASN A 61 -5.93 -5.72 -0.53
N SER A 62 -5.02 -6.54 0.01
CA SER A 62 -5.22 -7.17 1.32
C SER A 62 -5.10 -6.17 2.48
N TYR A 63 -4.16 -5.22 2.42
CA TYR A 63 -4.03 -4.16 3.42
C TYR A 63 -5.23 -3.20 3.36
N GLN A 64 -5.68 -2.87 2.16
CA GLN A 64 -6.83 -2.01 1.95
C GLN A 64 -8.12 -2.67 2.48
N SER A 65 -8.35 -3.94 2.19
CA SER A 65 -9.51 -4.68 2.73
C SER A 65 -9.50 -4.76 4.25
N LYS A 66 -8.33 -4.95 4.89
CA LYS A 66 -8.22 -4.95 6.36
C LYS A 66 -8.48 -3.58 6.97
N LEU A 67 -8.00 -2.52 6.32
CA LEU A 67 -8.26 -1.15 6.73
C LEU A 67 -9.75 -0.81 6.61
N GLU A 68 -10.40 -1.23 5.53
CA GLU A 68 -11.84 -1.06 5.32
C GLU A 68 -12.65 -1.83 6.37
N ASP A 69 -12.27 -3.08 6.71
CA ASP A 69 -12.90 -3.86 7.77
C ASP A 69 -12.74 -3.20 9.16
N GLU A 70 -11.53 -2.71 9.51
CA GLU A 70 -11.31 -2.00 10.79
C GLU A 70 -12.10 -0.69 10.87
N LEU A 71 -12.25 0.03 9.76
CA LEU A 71 -13.06 1.24 9.72
C LEU A 71 -14.56 0.93 9.89
N LEU A 72 -15.05 -0.13 9.26
CA LEU A 72 -16.44 -0.60 9.39
C LEU A 72 -16.74 -1.11 10.80
N GLU A 73 -15.83 -1.87 11.43
CA GLU A 73 -16.00 -2.32 12.81
C GLU A 73 -16.10 -1.14 13.78
N ASN A 74 -15.27 -0.11 13.58
CA ASN A 74 -15.32 1.10 14.40
C ASN A 74 -16.63 1.89 14.19
N GLU A 75 -17.14 1.97 12.97
CA GLU A 75 -18.40 2.65 12.66
C GLU A 75 -19.61 1.90 13.27
N VAL A 76 -19.62 0.57 13.20
CA VAL A 76 -20.64 -0.28 13.85
C VAL A 76 -20.58 -0.15 15.38
N HIS A 77 -19.38 -0.12 15.95
CA HIS A 77 -19.21 0.05 17.40
C HIS A 77 -19.71 1.41 17.89
N ASN A 78 -19.40 2.48 17.15
CA ASN A 78 -19.85 3.84 17.47
C ASN A 78 -21.38 3.99 17.35
N ASN A 79 -21.97 3.43 16.29
CA ASN A 79 -23.42 3.44 16.11
C ASN A 79 -24.17 2.64 17.20
N LYS A 80 -23.58 1.53 17.65
CA LYS A 80 -24.11 0.76 18.78
C LYS A 80 -24.06 1.54 20.09
N MET A 81 -22.94 2.23 20.37
CA MET A 81 -22.84 3.11 21.54
C MET A 81 -23.86 4.25 21.50
N LEU A 82 -24.11 4.86 20.35
CA LEU A 82 -25.09 5.94 20.20
C LEU A 82 -26.54 5.47 20.43
N ARG A 83 -26.88 4.25 19.98
CA ARG A 83 -28.16 3.60 20.27
C ARG A 83 -28.31 3.25 21.74
N ASP A 84 -27.28 2.66 22.36
CA ASP A 84 -27.29 2.31 23.78
C ASP A 84 -27.30 3.55 24.69
N SER A 85 -26.86 4.70 24.19
CA SER A 85 -26.92 6.01 24.87
C SER A 85 -28.26 6.75 24.68
N GLY A 86 -29.21 6.18 23.93
CA GLY A 86 -30.54 6.78 23.69
C GLY A 86 -30.54 8.02 22.79
N LEU A 87 -29.49 8.24 21.99
CA LEU A 87 -29.36 9.44 21.13
C LEU A 87 -29.97 9.27 19.72
N ILE A 88 -30.45 8.07 19.39
CA ILE A 88 -31.16 7.79 18.13
C ILE A 88 -32.50 7.14 18.50
N GLU A 89 -33.56 7.94 18.52
CA GLU A 89 -34.95 7.48 18.53
C GLU A 89 -35.41 7.15 17.10
N GLU A 90 -36.29 6.15 17.00
CA GLU A 90 -36.82 5.51 15.79
C GLU A 90 -37.46 6.48 14.77
#